data_AF-A0A377TY57-F1
#
_entry.id   AF-A0A377TY57-F1
#
_cell.length_a   1.000
_cell.length_b   1.000
_cell.length_c   1.000
_cell.angle_alpha   90.00
_cell.angle_beta   90.00
_cell.angle_gamma   90.00
#
_symmetry.space_group_name_H-M   'P 1'
#
loop_
_entity.id
_entity.type
_entity.pdbx_description
1 polymer ?
#
loop_
_entity_poly.entity_id
_entity_poly.type
_entity_poly.pdbx_seq_one_letter_code
_entity_poly.pdbx_strand_id
1 'polypeptide(L)'
;MLAHFQQLTARWESALADPAALSRLFAVEAFRSHVLDIEDDLHGQSCTLLTLQRIDWVINQLEQHYRFIADEGGLFYDNEGKSQQALLSSYAQKRQQAQQYLLNATAAKD
;
A
#
# COMPACT_ATOMS: atom_id res chain seq x y z
N MET A 1 -21.77 -8.49 3.71
CA MET A 1 -21.62 -7.05 3.42
C MET A 1 -21.89 -6.19 4.67
N LEU A 2 -23.09 -6.24 5.29
CA LEU A 2 -23.38 -5.45 6.50
C LEU A 2 -22.42 -5.73 7.67
N ALA A 3 -22.16 -7.00 7.98
CA ALA A 3 -21.25 -7.39 9.06
C ALA A 3 -19.80 -6.89 8.85
N HIS A 4 -19.35 -6.78 7.59
CA HIS A 4 -18.02 -6.25 7.27
C HIS A 4 -17.91 -4.77 7.61
N PHE A 5 -18.91 -3.96 7.22
CA PHE A 5 -18.94 -2.55 7.55
C PHE A 5 -19.10 -2.30 9.05
N GLN A 6 -19.90 -3.12 9.75
CA GLN A 6 -20.02 -3.05 11.21
C GLN A 6 -18.68 -3.32 11.91
N GLN A 7 -17.93 -4.32 11.44
CA GLN A 7 -16.60 -4.62 11.97
C GLN A 7 -15.60 -3.49 11.69
N LEU A 8 -15.65 -2.88 10.51
CA LEU A 8 -14.82 -1.72 10.17
C LEU A 8 -15.14 -0.54 11.09
N THR A 9 -16.42 -0.20 11.26
CA THR A 9 -16.86 0.87 12.18
C THR A 9 -16.37 0.61 13.60
N ALA A 10 -16.58 -0.60 14.14
CA ALA A 10 -16.16 -0.93 15.50
C ALA A 10 -14.63 -0.82 15.69
N ARG A 11 -13.83 -1.21 14.69
CA ARG A 11 -12.36 -1.08 14.73
C ARG A 11 -11.95 0.38 14.83
N TRP A 12 -12.55 1.25 14.04
CA TRP A 12 -12.28 2.69 14.07
C TRP A 12 -12.76 3.35 15.37
N GLU A 13 -13.96 3.04 15.84
CA GLU A 13 -14.48 3.54 17.11
C GLU A 13 -13.57 3.17 18.29
N SER A 14 -13.11 1.91 18.33
CA SER A 14 -12.17 1.46 19.35
C SER A 14 -10.82 2.18 19.27
N ALA A 15 -10.31 2.45 18.08
CA ALA A 15 -9.03 3.13 17.91
C ALA A 15 -9.12 4.62 18.27
N LEU A 16 -10.24 5.29 17.98
CA LEU A 16 -10.47 6.70 18.31
C LEU A 16 -10.46 6.98 19.82
N ALA A 17 -10.69 5.98 20.66
CA ALA A 17 -10.66 6.11 22.11
C ALA A 17 -9.24 6.21 22.71
N ASP A 18 -8.18 5.89 21.95
CA ASP A 18 -6.79 5.94 22.40
C ASP A 18 -5.88 6.51 21.29
N PRO A 19 -5.19 7.65 21.52
CA PRO A 19 -4.31 8.25 20.51
C PRO A 19 -3.25 7.29 19.96
N ALA A 20 -2.72 6.38 20.78
CA ALA A 20 -1.74 5.40 20.33
C ALA A 20 -2.38 4.34 19.42
N ALA A 21 -3.55 3.81 19.79
CA ALA A 21 -4.33 2.91 18.94
C ALA A 21 -4.74 3.56 17.62
N LEU A 22 -5.18 4.82 17.65
CA LEU A 22 -5.51 5.57 16.44
C LEU A 22 -4.29 5.72 15.52
N SER A 23 -3.13 6.08 16.07
CA SER A 23 -1.90 6.21 15.29
C SER A 23 -1.48 4.89 14.64
N ARG A 24 -1.58 3.75 15.37
CA ARG A 24 -1.31 2.42 14.80
C ARG A 24 -2.28 2.07 13.69
N LEU A 25 -3.58 2.23 13.92
CA LEU A 25 -4.61 1.95 12.91
C LEU A 25 -4.39 2.81 11.67
N PHE A 26 -4.14 4.10 11.85
CA PHE A 26 -3.90 5.02 10.74
C PHE A 26 -2.68 4.61 9.91
N ALA A 27 -1.57 4.23 10.53
CA ALA A 27 -0.38 3.78 9.81
C ALA A 27 -0.66 2.54 8.94
N VAL A 28 -1.44 1.58 9.47
CA VAL A 28 -1.79 0.34 8.76
C VAL A 28 -2.75 0.61 7.60
N GLU A 29 -3.76 1.46 7.80
CA GLU A 29 -4.72 1.82 6.75
C GLU A 29 -4.08 2.72 5.69
N ALA A 30 -3.13 3.60 6.06
CA ALA A 30 -2.33 4.35 5.09
C ALA A 30 -1.51 3.42 4.20
N PHE A 31 -0.89 2.38 4.80
CA PHE A 31 -0.21 1.35 4.02
C PHE A 31 -1.15 0.64 3.05
N ARG A 32 -2.30 0.16 3.54
CA ARG A 32 -3.31 -0.51 2.70
C ARG A 32 -3.81 0.37 1.55
N SER A 33 -4.05 1.65 1.83
CA SER A 33 -4.48 2.64 0.83
C SER A 33 -3.43 2.82 -0.27
N HIS A 34 -2.15 2.97 0.09
CA HIS A 34 -1.08 3.08 -0.91
C HIS A 34 -0.90 1.82 -1.74
N VAL A 35 -1.08 0.63 -1.15
CA VAL A 35 -1.08 -0.62 -1.93
C VAL A 35 -2.17 -0.58 -3.01
N LEU A 36 -3.41 -0.23 -2.67
CA LEU A 36 -4.52 -0.16 -3.63
C LEU A 36 -4.25 0.87 -4.73
N ASP A 37 -3.82 2.09 -4.35
CA ASP A 37 -3.49 3.15 -5.31
C ASP A 37 -2.44 2.69 -6.34
N ILE A 38 -1.42 1.94 -5.88
CA ILE A 38 -0.36 1.41 -6.74
C ILE A 38 -0.91 0.36 -7.71
N GLU A 39 -1.71 -0.59 -7.22
CA GLU A 39 -2.29 -1.63 -8.09
C GLU A 39 -3.22 -1.01 -9.14
N ASP A 40 -4.05 -0.03 -8.76
CA ASP A 40 -4.95 0.67 -9.67
C ASP A 40 -4.16 1.45 -10.74
N ASP A 41 -3.13 2.21 -10.34
CA ASP A 41 -2.28 2.97 -11.26
C ASP A 41 -1.53 2.07 -12.27
N LEU A 42 -1.05 0.91 -11.81
CA LEU A 42 -0.35 -0.06 -12.65
C LEU A 42 -1.30 -0.77 -13.62
N HIS A 43 -2.46 -1.20 -13.12
CA HIS A 43 -3.46 -1.87 -13.95
C HIS A 43 -4.02 -0.95 -15.04
N GLY A 44 -4.32 0.30 -14.68
CA GLY A 44 -4.81 1.32 -15.62
C GLY A 44 -3.73 1.93 -16.51
N GLN A 45 -2.46 1.59 -16.29
CA GLN A 45 -1.29 2.24 -16.92
C GLN A 45 -1.31 3.78 -16.76
N SER A 46 -1.92 4.28 -15.68
CA SER A 46 -2.09 5.70 -15.36
C SER A 46 -0.99 6.22 -14.44
N CYS A 47 0.15 5.54 -14.39
CA CYS A 47 1.25 5.86 -13.49
C CYS A 47 1.73 7.30 -13.63
N THR A 48 1.92 7.96 -12.49
CA THR A 48 2.46 9.32 -12.37
C THR A 48 3.72 9.33 -11.50
N LEU A 49 4.37 10.48 -11.34
CA LEU A 49 5.44 10.63 -10.36
C LEU A 49 4.97 10.31 -8.93
N LEU A 50 3.69 10.57 -8.60
CA LEU A 50 3.10 10.21 -7.31
C LEU A 50 3.06 8.69 -7.13
N THR A 51 2.81 7.92 -8.19
CA THR A 51 2.84 6.45 -8.13
C THR A 51 4.23 5.95 -7.72
N LEU A 52 5.30 6.52 -8.27
CA LEU A 52 6.67 6.17 -7.87
C LEU A 52 6.94 6.51 -6.39
N GLN A 53 6.50 7.68 -5.93
CA GLN A 53 6.64 8.08 -4.53
C GLN A 53 5.89 7.14 -3.58
N ARG A 54 4.68 6.70 -3.95
CA ARG A 54 3.92 5.71 -3.18
C ARG A 54 4.65 4.37 -3.11
N ILE A 55 5.20 3.90 -4.23
CA ILE A 55 5.99 2.65 -4.27
C ILE A 55 7.22 2.77 -3.37
N ASP A 56 7.96 3.87 -3.47
CA ASP A 56 9.14 4.12 -2.62
C ASP A 56 8.78 4.17 -1.13
N TRP A 57 7.65 4.80 -0.80
CA TRP A 57 7.13 4.80 0.55
C TRP A 57 6.76 3.38 1.04
N VAL A 58 6.07 2.58 0.22
CA VAL A 58 5.70 1.20 0.57
C VAL A 58 6.94 0.33 0.78
N ILE A 59 7.95 0.45 -0.09
CA ILE A 59 9.24 -0.23 0.08
C ILE A 59 9.85 0.15 1.43
N ASN A 60 9.93 1.45 1.74
CA ASN A 60 10.50 1.91 3.00
C ASN A 60 9.73 1.39 4.23
N GLN A 61 8.39 1.37 4.17
CA GLN A 61 7.57 0.80 5.25
C GLN A 61 7.80 -0.71 5.41
N LEU A 62 7.94 -1.44 4.31
CA LEU A 62 8.27 -2.86 4.36
C LEU A 62 9.68 -3.09 4.92
N GLU A 63 10.67 -2.26 4.59
CA GLU A 63 12.03 -2.38 5.16
C GLU A 63 12.05 -2.14 6.66
N GLN A 64 11.38 -1.07 7.13
CA GLN A 64 11.50 -0.61 8.51
C GLN A 64 10.46 -1.21 9.46
N HIS A 65 9.28 -1.56 8.96
CA HIS A 65 8.11 -1.85 9.78
C HIS A 65 7.35 -3.13 9.36
N TYR A 66 7.98 -4.05 8.62
CA TYR A 66 7.31 -5.28 8.15
C TYR A 66 6.57 -6.04 9.25
N ARG A 67 7.21 -6.27 10.41
CA ARG A 67 6.58 -7.01 11.51
C ARG A 67 5.33 -6.31 12.02
N PHE A 68 5.41 -5.00 12.24
CA PHE A 68 4.25 -4.20 12.66
C PHE A 68 3.11 -4.28 11.63
N ILE A 69 3.43 -4.12 10.35
CA ILE A 69 2.44 -4.22 9.26
C ILE A 69 1.83 -5.61 9.21
N ALA A 70 2.63 -6.67 9.33
CA ALA A 70 2.13 -8.05 9.34
C ALA A 70 1.22 -8.33 10.54
N ASP A 71 1.67 -7.98 11.74
CA ASP A 71 0.99 -8.26 13.02
C ASP A 71 -0.34 -7.49 13.14
N GLU A 72 -0.41 -6.27 12.60
CA GLU A 72 -1.64 -5.46 12.55
C GLU A 72 -2.53 -5.77 11.33
N GLY A 73 -2.17 -6.80 10.56
CA GLY A 73 -2.91 -7.26 9.40
C GLY A 73 -2.82 -6.34 8.19
N GLY A 74 -1.85 -5.43 8.08
CA GLY A 74 -1.63 -4.58 6.91
C GLY A 74 -1.25 -5.32 5.62
N LEU A 75 -0.80 -6.58 5.72
CA LEU A 75 -0.57 -7.45 4.56
C LEU A 75 -1.89 -8.06 4.09
N PHE A 76 -2.48 -7.50 3.04
CA PHE A 76 -3.78 -7.89 2.48
C PHE A 76 -3.68 -8.03 0.97
N TYR A 77 -4.74 -8.58 0.36
CA TYR A 77 -4.81 -8.76 -1.10
C TYR A 77 -3.60 -9.58 -1.57
N ASP A 78 -2.97 -9.20 -2.68
CA ASP A 78 -1.78 -9.87 -3.21
C ASP A 78 -0.56 -9.84 -2.28
N ASN A 79 -0.58 -9.08 -1.19
CA ASN A 79 0.51 -9.06 -0.21
C ASN A 79 0.33 -10.09 0.92
N GLU A 80 -0.85 -10.71 1.04
CA GLU A 80 -1.17 -11.65 2.12
C GLU A 80 -0.24 -12.87 2.09
N GLY A 81 0.27 -13.25 3.26
CA GLY A 81 1.16 -14.42 3.43
C GLY A 81 2.57 -14.29 2.85
N LYS A 82 2.92 -13.17 2.20
CA LYS A 82 4.26 -12.97 1.62
C LYS A 82 5.28 -12.56 2.68
N SER A 83 6.50 -13.09 2.54
CA SER A 83 7.64 -12.66 3.34
C SER A 83 8.07 -11.23 2.99
N GLN A 84 8.77 -10.57 3.91
CA GLN A 84 9.34 -9.23 3.68
C GLN A 84 10.16 -9.20 2.38
N GLN A 85 11.04 -10.18 2.17
CA GLN A 85 11.88 -10.24 0.98
C GLN A 85 11.06 -10.41 -0.31
N ALA A 86 10.02 -11.24 -0.30
CA ALA A 86 9.16 -11.43 -1.45
C ALA A 86 8.40 -10.15 -1.82
N LEU A 87 7.95 -9.39 -0.80
CA LEU A 87 7.29 -8.11 -1.00
C LEU A 87 8.27 -7.06 -1.55
N LEU A 88 9.47 -6.93 -0.98
CA LEU A 88 10.49 -6.00 -1.46
C LEU A 88 10.84 -6.26 -2.93
N SER A 89 11.03 -7.53 -3.30
CA SER A 89 11.27 -7.91 -4.70
C SER A 89 10.07 -7.57 -5.60
N SER A 90 8.84 -7.81 -5.15
CA SER A 90 7.63 -7.47 -5.91
C SER A 90 7.48 -5.96 -6.11
N TYR A 91 7.69 -5.15 -5.07
CA TYR A 91 7.58 -3.70 -5.18
C TYR A 91 8.72 -3.07 -5.99
N ALA A 92 9.93 -3.65 -5.96
CA ALA A 92 11.01 -3.25 -6.86
C ALA A 92 10.63 -3.46 -8.35
N GLN A 93 9.98 -4.58 -8.68
CA GLN A 93 9.48 -4.84 -10.03
C GLN A 93 8.35 -3.87 -10.42
N LYS A 94 7.39 -3.64 -9.52
CA LYS A 94 6.31 -2.65 -9.72
C LYS A 94 6.87 -1.25 -10.00
N ARG A 95 7.93 -0.86 -9.29
CA ARG A 95 8.64 0.40 -9.52
C ARG A 95 9.18 0.50 -10.93
N GLN A 96 9.87 -0.53 -11.41
CA GLN A 96 10.41 -0.59 -12.77
C GLN A 96 9.29 -0.51 -13.82
N GLN A 97 8.18 -1.19 -13.60
CA GLN A 97 7.02 -1.14 -14.48
C GLN A 97 6.40 0.27 -14.55
N ALA A 98 6.19 0.93 -13.40
CA ALA A 98 5.69 2.28 -13.34
C ALA A 98 6.62 3.29 -14.06
N GLN A 99 7.95 3.12 -13.94
CA GLN A 99 8.92 3.92 -14.69
C GLN A 99 8.77 3.73 -16.20
N GLN A 100 8.54 2.50 -16.67
CA GLN A 100 8.32 2.24 -18.10
C GLN A 100 7.04 2.92 -18.61
N TYR A 101 5.95 2.87 -17.85
CA TYR A 101 4.71 3.55 -18.26
C TYR A 101 4.87 5.07 -18.33
N LEU A 102 5.60 5.68 -17.40
CA LEU A 102 5.93 7.10 -17.44
C LEU A 102 6.74 7.48 -18.69
N LEU A 103 7.77 6.71 -19.02
CA LEU A 103 8.60 6.94 -20.21
C LEU A 103 7.79 6.81 -21.52
N ASN A 104 6.92 5.81 -21.60
CA ASN A 104 6.05 5.61 -22.75
C ASN A 104 5.04 6.76 -22.89
N ALA A 105 4.48 7.24 -21.78
CA ALA A 105 3.54 8.37 -21.78
C ALA A 105 4.20 9.71 -22.18
N THR A 106 5.49 9.89 -21.88
CA THR A 106 6.26 11.03 -22.40
C THR A 106 6.55 10.90 -23.89
N ALA A 107 6.98 9.72 -24.35
CA ALA A 107 7.31 9.49 -25.76
C ALA A 107 6.08 9.58 -26.69
N ALA A 108 4.87 9.28 -26.19
CA ALA A 108 3.64 9.40 -26.97
C ALA A 108 3.14 10.85 -27.15
N LYS A 109 3.77 11.84 -26.49
CA LYS A 109 3.41 13.26 -26.59
C LYS A 109 4.33 14.05 -27.52
N ASP A 110 5.42 13.43 -27.98
CA ASP A 110 6.39 13.97 -28.94
C ASP A 110 6.05 13.49 -30.37
#